data_AF-A0A8T2I1D8-F1
#
_entry.id   AF-A0A8T2I1D8-F1
#
_cell.length_a   1.000
_cell.length_b   1.000
_cell.length_c   1.000
_cell.angle_alpha   90.00
_cell.angle_beta   90.00
_cell.angle_gamma   90.00
#
_symmetry.space_group_name_H-M   'P 1'
#
loop_
_entity.id
_entity.type
_entity.pdbx_description
1 polymer ?
#
loop_
_entity_poly.entity_id
_entity_poly.type
_entity_poly.pdbx_seq_one_letter_code
_entity_poly.pdbx_strand_id
1 'polypeptide(L)'
;MQLKQISRILVQFSPWTGEARSAREFLARVTSAPAHATNPDCKVEHRVMVKSEPIIEIEYENKSIERIVTSNLSITQILDLVQNKAQEMDTATKLKAAGIDGQKLESSWGQFAGKEAQQGVGSTSFIPRQQ
;
A
#
# COMPACT_ATOMS: atom_id res chain seq x y z
N MET A 1 -4.98 14.53 -0.77
CA MET A 1 -4.10 13.41 -1.16
C MET A 1 -2.82 13.55 -0.38
N GLN A 2 -2.29 12.46 0.18
CA GLN A 2 -1.01 12.47 0.91
C GLN A 2 0.08 11.93 -0.03
N LEU A 3 1.22 12.63 -0.13
CA LEU A 3 2.33 12.28 -1.02
C LEU A 3 3.48 11.57 -0.28
N LYS A 4 3.18 10.92 0.84
CA LYS A 4 4.18 10.22 1.67
C LYS A 4 4.76 9.04 0.89
N GLN A 5 6.06 8.78 1.07
CA GLN A 5 6.77 7.64 0.44
C GLN A 5 6.94 7.75 -1.09
N ILE A 6 6.56 8.87 -1.70
CA ILE A 6 6.68 9.13 -3.14
C ILE A 6 7.84 10.10 -3.39
N SER A 7 8.80 9.71 -4.23
CA SER A 7 9.95 10.54 -4.59
C SER A 7 9.67 11.40 -5.83
N ARG A 8 9.01 10.83 -6.85
CA ARG A 8 8.73 11.51 -8.12
C ARG A 8 7.39 11.07 -8.70
N ILE A 9 6.69 12.02 -9.32
CA ILE A 9 5.47 11.78 -10.09
C ILE A 9 5.66 12.38 -11.48
N LEU A 10 5.48 11.60 -12.52
CA LEU A 10 5.49 12.04 -13.91
C LEU A 10 4.10 11.81 -14.52
N VAL A 11 3.42 12.89 -14.91
CA VAL A 11 2.11 12.82 -15.55
C VAL A 11 2.25 13.11 -17.04
N GLN A 12 2.00 12.11 -17.88
CA GLN A 12 2.01 12.22 -19.33
C GLN A 12 0.58 12.28 -19.84
N PHE A 13 0.19 13.32 -20.58
CA PHE A 13 -1.18 13.46 -21.06
C PHE A 13 -1.29 14.32 -22.33
N SER A 14 -2.42 14.18 -23.04
CA SER A 14 -2.79 15.05 -24.15
C SER A 14 -3.82 16.09 -23.70
N PRO A 15 -3.71 17.37 -24.10
CA PRO A 15 -4.62 18.41 -23.63
C PRO A 15 -5.96 18.38 -24.38
N TRP A 16 -6.04 17.72 -25.54
CA TRP A 16 -7.24 17.70 -26.38
C TRP A 16 -8.09 16.44 -26.21
N THR A 17 -7.53 15.33 -25.72
CA THR A 17 -8.28 14.08 -25.61
C THR A 17 -9.13 14.04 -24.33
N GLY A 18 -10.35 13.53 -24.45
CA GLY A 18 -11.26 13.32 -23.31
C GLY A 18 -10.74 12.28 -22.32
N GLU A 19 -10.07 11.24 -22.83
CA GLU A 19 -9.45 10.16 -22.05
C GLU A 19 -8.37 10.68 -21.07
N ALA A 20 -7.70 11.78 -21.41
CA ALA A 20 -6.70 12.43 -20.56
C ALA A 20 -7.30 13.33 -19.46
N ARG A 21 -8.62 13.38 -19.31
CA ARG A 21 -9.28 14.20 -18.27
C ARG A 21 -8.88 13.76 -16.87
N SER A 22 -8.85 12.46 -16.60
CA SER A 22 -8.47 11.89 -15.31
C SER A 22 -7.02 12.23 -14.94
N ALA A 23 -6.08 12.10 -15.88
CA ALA A 23 -4.67 12.47 -15.68
C ALA A 23 -4.48 13.98 -15.39
N ARG A 24 -5.21 14.85 -16.09
CA ARG A 24 -5.18 16.31 -15.85
C ARG A 24 -5.70 16.67 -14.46
N GLU A 25 -6.80 16.06 -14.07
CA GLU A 25 -7.39 16.28 -12.76
C GLU A 25 -6.47 15.75 -11.65
N PHE A 26 -5.82 14.60 -11.88
CA PHE A 26 -4.81 14.06 -10.98
C PHE A 26 -3.65 15.04 -10.81
N LEU A 27 -3.10 15.59 -11.90
CA LEU A 27 -2.04 16.60 -11.86
C LEU A 27 -2.45 17.82 -11.03
N ALA A 28 -3.67 18.32 -11.20
CA ALA A 28 -4.18 19.45 -10.43
C ALA A 28 -4.29 19.13 -8.93
N ARG A 29 -4.62 17.89 -8.57
CA ARG A 29 -4.71 17.46 -7.17
C ARG A 29 -3.34 17.29 -6.53
N VAL A 30 -2.35 16.72 -7.23
CA VAL A 30 -0.98 16.54 -6.68
C VAL A 30 -0.19 17.84 -6.57
N THR A 31 -0.46 18.81 -7.44
CA THR A 31 0.17 20.14 -7.40
C THR A 31 -0.50 21.10 -6.41
N SER A 32 -1.60 20.68 -5.77
CA SER A 32 -2.29 21.50 -4.78
C SER A 32 -1.43 21.74 -3.53
N ALA A 33 -1.54 22.93 -2.93
CA ALA A 33 -0.85 23.30 -1.69
C ALA A 33 -0.98 22.26 -0.56
N PRO A 34 -2.16 21.67 -0.27
CA PRO A 34 -2.26 20.66 0.79
C PRO A 34 -1.52 19.36 0.45
N ALA A 35 -1.43 18.98 -0.83
CA ALA A 35 -0.67 17.80 -1.22
C ALA A 35 0.84 18.05 -1.07
N HIS A 36 1.32 19.20 -1.56
CA HIS A 36 2.72 19.60 -1.43
C HIS A 36 3.16 19.78 0.03
N ALA A 37 2.26 20.22 0.92
CA ALA A 37 2.54 20.33 2.35
C ALA A 37 2.82 18.96 3.02
N THR A 38 2.32 17.86 2.47
CA THR A 38 2.57 16.52 3.02
C THR A 38 3.94 15.95 2.67
N ASN A 39 4.51 16.37 1.54
CA ASN A 39 5.85 15.98 1.10
C ASN A 39 6.42 17.06 0.17
N PRO A 40 7.23 18.01 0.69
CA PRO A 40 7.79 19.10 -0.11
C PRO A 40 8.92 18.66 -1.04
N ASP A 41 9.52 17.49 -0.81
CA ASP A 41 10.63 16.96 -1.61
C ASP A 41 10.14 16.17 -2.84
N CYS A 42 8.84 15.90 -2.93
CA CYS A 42 8.23 15.17 -4.03
C CYS A 42 8.35 15.96 -5.34
N LYS A 43 9.05 15.40 -6.33
CA LYS A 43 9.19 16.04 -7.64
C LYS A 43 8.01 15.71 -8.53
N VAL A 44 7.18 16.71 -8.83
CA VAL A 44 6.04 16.58 -9.75
C VAL A 44 6.41 17.14 -11.12
N GLU A 45 6.46 16.28 -12.11
CA GLU A 45 6.73 16.61 -13.51
C GLU A 45 5.52 16.27 -14.38
N HIS A 46 5.38 16.99 -15.48
CA HIS A 46 4.34 16.72 -16.47
C HIS A 46 4.91 16.78 -17.88
N ARG A 47 4.40 15.91 -18.76
CA ARG A 47 4.77 15.84 -20.17
C ARG A 47 3.52 15.87 -21.04
N VAL A 48 3.41 16.93 -21.83
CA VAL A 48 2.30 17.08 -22.77
C VAL A 48 2.66 16.39 -24.08
N MET A 49 1.84 15.45 -24.53
CA MET A 49 2.04 14.74 -25.79
C MET A 49 0.76 14.74 -26.62
N VAL A 50 0.89 14.89 -27.94
CA VAL A 50 -0.27 15.07 -28.83
C VAL A 50 -1.03 13.76 -29.08
N LYS A 51 -0.29 12.67 -29.35
CA LYS A 51 -0.83 11.35 -29.71
C LYS A 51 -0.25 10.27 -28.81
N SER A 52 -0.77 10.17 -27.59
CA SER A 52 -0.42 9.08 -26.67
C SER A 52 -1.52 8.82 -25.67
N GLU A 53 -1.49 7.61 -25.12
CA GLU A 53 -2.27 7.26 -23.95
C GLU A 53 -1.80 8.08 -22.74
N PRO A 54 -2.73 8.57 -21.91
CA PRO A 54 -2.41 9.29 -20.70
C PRO A 54 -1.88 8.31 -19.63
N ILE A 55 -0.67 8.58 -19.16
CA ILE A 55 0.09 7.71 -18.25
C ILE A 55 0.49 8.52 -17.01
N ILE A 56 0.37 7.90 -15.84
CA ILE A 56 0.95 8.40 -14.60
C ILE A 56 2.05 7.42 -14.20
N GLU A 57 3.26 7.93 -14.00
CA GLU A 57 4.38 7.18 -13.48
C GLU A 57 4.74 7.73 -12.10
N ILE A 58 4.87 6.83 -11.12
CA ILE A 58 5.12 7.16 -9.72
C ILE A 58 6.36 6.39 -9.29
N GLU A 59 7.35 7.13 -8.84
CA GLU A 59 8.55 6.60 -8.23
C GLU A 59 8.43 6.75 -6.71
N TYR A 60 8.61 5.66 -5.99
CA TYR A 60 8.60 5.63 -4.53
C TYR A 60 10.02 5.75 -3.96
N GLU A 61 10.15 6.02 -2.66
CA GLU A 61 11.45 6.18 -1.98
C GLU A 61 12.35 4.92 -2.09
N ASN A 62 11.75 3.74 -2.23
CA ASN A 62 12.46 2.48 -2.47
C ASN A 62 12.94 2.29 -3.93
N LYS A 63 12.79 3.32 -4.79
CA LYS A 63 13.05 3.28 -6.24
C LYS A 63 12.15 2.32 -7.02
N SER A 64 11.05 1.85 -6.43
CA SER A 64 10.02 1.13 -7.18
C SER A 64 9.26 2.12 -8.05
N ILE A 65 9.00 1.72 -9.29
CA ILE A 65 8.30 2.53 -10.28
C ILE A 65 6.97 1.84 -10.57
N GLU A 66 5.89 2.59 -10.45
CA GLU A 66 4.55 2.16 -10.81
C GLU A 66 4.03 3.01 -11.97
N ARG A 67 3.56 2.33 -13.01
CA ARG A 67 3.05 2.96 -14.22
C ARG A 67 1.57 2.63 -14.39
N ILE A 68 0.74 3.66 -14.38
CA ILE A 68 -0.72 3.56 -14.43
C ILE A 68 -1.22 4.20 -15.72
N VAL A 69 -1.92 3.42 -16.54
CA VAL A 69 -2.62 3.94 -17.73
C VAL A 69 -3.99 4.45 -17.30
N THR A 70 -4.31 5.69 -17.64
CA THR A 70 -5.46 6.40 -17.05
C THR A 70 -6.69 6.50 -17.95
N SER A 71 -6.62 6.00 -19.20
CA SER A 71 -7.67 6.17 -20.22
C SER A 71 -9.05 5.68 -19.79
N ASN A 72 -9.10 4.58 -19.01
CA ASN A 72 -10.34 3.94 -18.57
C ASN A 72 -10.58 4.05 -17.05
N LEU A 73 -9.77 4.84 -16.35
CA LEU A 73 -9.84 4.95 -14.90
C LEU A 73 -10.46 6.29 -14.49
N SER A 74 -11.34 6.23 -13.50
CA SER A 74 -11.83 7.44 -12.84
C SER A 74 -10.73 8.07 -11.97
N ILE A 75 -10.87 9.37 -11.70
CA ILE A 75 -9.96 10.05 -10.78
C ILE A 75 -9.96 9.43 -9.38
N THR A 76 -11.10 8.93 -8.90
CA THR A 76 -11.20 8.29 -7.59
C THR A 76 -10.40 6.98 -7.57
N GLN A 77 -10.55 6.15 -8.60
CA GLN A 77 -9.79 4.90 -8.71
C GLN A 77 -8.28 5.15 -8.74
N ILE A 78 -7.82 6.16 -9.50
CA ILE A 78 -6.40 6.52 -9.52
C ILE A 78 -5.94 6.94 -8.13
N LEU A 79 -6.70 7.79 -7.43
CA LEU A 79 -6.32 8.25 -6.09
C LEU A 79 -6.32 7.13 -5.06
N ASP A 80 -7.24 6.19 -5.16
CA ASP A 80 -7.32 5.03 -4.27
C ASP A 80 -6.15 4.09 -4.51
N LEU A 81 -5.79 3.82 -5.78
CA LEU A 81 -4.63 3.01 -6.14
C LEU A 81 -3.34 3.60 -5.57
N VAL A 82 -3.11 4.89 -5.79
CA VAL A 82 -1.90 5.57 -5.30
C VAL A 82 -1.86 5.62 -3.77
N GLN A 83 -2.99 5.85 -3.10
CA GLN A 83 -3.04 5.86 -1.64
C GLN A 83 -2.83 4.48 -1.03
N ASN A 84 -3.46 3.45 -1.57
CA ASN A 84 -3.28 2.08 -1.11
C ASN A 84 -1.82 1.66 -1.24
N LYS A 85 -1.18 1.98 -2.38
CA LYS A 85 0.23 1.66 -2.57
C LYS A 85 1.15 2.45 -1.64
N ALA A 86 0.90 3.74 -1.45
CA ALA A 86 1.66 4.54 -0.50
C ALA A 86 1.54 4.01 0.94
N GLN A 87 0.36 3.52 1.34
CA GLN A 87 0.13 2.90 2.66
C GLN A 87 0.82 1.54 2.79
N GLU A 88 0.79 0.70 1.75
CA GLU A 88 1.58 -0.54 1.72
C GLU A 88 3.07 -0.25 1.91
N MET A 89 3.60 0.79 1.27
CA MET A 89 5.01 1.17 1.41
C MET A 89 5.34 1.74 2.79
N ASP A 90 4.46 2.54 3.37
CA ASP A 90 4.61 3.07 4.73
C ASP A 90 4.57 1.95 5.78
N THR A 91 3.64 1.00 5.65
CA THR A 91 3.56 -0.17 6.54
C THR A 91 4.78 -1.07 6.41
N ALA A 92 5.24 -1.35 5.20
CA ALA A 92 6.47 -2.12 4.96
C ALA A 92 7.69 -1.45 5.62
N THR A 93 7.82 -0.13 5.48
CA THR A 93 8.92 0.64 6.09
C THR A 93 8.86 0.60 7.62
N LYS A 94 7.67 0.73 8.21
CA LYS A 94 7.47 0.62 9.66
C LYS A 94 7.77 -0.78 10.20
N LEU A 95 7.33 -1.83 9.51
CA LEU A 95 7.63 -3.21 9.89
C LEU A 95 9.13 -3.49 9.86
N LYS A 96 9.80 -3.01 8.82
CA LYS A 96 11.26 -3.10 8.70
C LYS A 96 11.97 -2.34 9.83
N ALA A 97 11.51 -1.14 10.16
CA ALA A 97 12.05 -0.35 11.27
C ALA A 97 11.84 -1.04 12.63
N ALA A 98 10.75 -1.80 12.79
CA ALA A 98 10.47 -2.62 13.96
C ALA A 98 11.28 -3.94 14.01
N GLY A 99 12.12 -4.21 13.00
CA GLY A 99 12.91 -5.44 12.92
C GLY A 99 12.11 -6.68 12.50
N ILE A 100 10.87 -6.50 12.05
CA ILE A 100 10.00 -7.58 11.57
C ILE A 100 10.18 -7.69 10.05
N ASP A 101 11.32 -8.24 9.63
CA ASP A 101 11.60 -8.48 8.20
C ASP A 101 11.86 -9.98 7.99
N GLY A 102 10.92 -10.67 7.35
CA GLY A 102 11.04 -12.08 6.95
C GLY A 102 11.10 -13.14 8.07
N GLN A 103 10.99 -12.75 9.35
CA GLN A 103 10.98 -13.72 10.44
C GLN A 103 9.62 -14.43 10.50
N LYS A 104 9.66 -15.76 10.38
CA LYS A 104 8.53 -16.64 10.73
C LYS A 104 8.15 -16.30 12.18
N LEU A 105 6.99 -15.68 12.36
CA LEU A 105 6.43 -15.38 13.69
C LEU A 105 6.05 -16.70 14.35
N GLU A 106 7.02 -17.40 14.92
CA GLU A 106 6.72 -18.51 15.81
C GLU A 106 6.25 -17.94 17.14
N SER A 107 4.98 -18.18 17.46
CA SER A 107 4.41 -17.82 18.74
C SER A 107 5.09 -18.65 19.85
N SER A 108 5.95 -18.01 20.64
CA SER A 108 6.54 -18.62 21.85
C SER A 108 5.49 -19.02 22.91
N TRP A 109 4.24 -18.55 22.76
CA TRP A 109 3.10 -18.97 23.59
C TRP A 109 2.82 -20.48 23.58
N GLY A 110 3.22 -21.22 22.53
CA GLY A 110 3.10 -22.68 22.49
C GLY A 110 4.12 -23.43 23.36
N GLN A 111 5.21 -22.79 23.78
CA GLN A 111 6.27 -23.44 24.58
C GLN A 111 5.92 -23.57 26.06
N PHE A 112 4.98 -22.75 26.56
CA PHE A 112 4.49 -22.83 27.94
C PHE A 112 3.17 -23.61 28.08
N ALA A 113 2.37 -23.71 27.02
CA ALA A 113 1.12 -24.48 27.03
C ALA A 113 1.33 -26.01 27.06
N GLY A 114 2.55 -26.49 26.76
CA GLY A 114 2.86 -27.92 26.67
C GLY A 114 3.44 -28.59 27.93
N LYS A 115 3.72 -27.84 29.01
CA LYS A 115 4.42 -28.39 30.20
C LYS A 115 3.52 -28.85 31.34
N GLU A 116 2.20 -28.74 31.23
CA GLU A 116 1.26 -29.30 32.23
C GLU A 116 0.54 -30.59 31.78
N ALA A 117 0.85 -31.14 30.61
CA ALA A 117 0.19 -32.36 30.10
C ALA A 117 0.91 -33.69 30.46
N GLN A 118 2.00 -33.64 31.22
CA GLN A 118 2.78 -34.84 31.60
C GLN A 118 3.05 -34.92 33.11
N GLN A 119 2.03 -34.75 33.94
CA GLN A 119 2.01 -35.39 35.26
C GLN A 119 0.64 -36.05 35.44
N GLY A 120 0.66 -37.37 35.63
CA GLY A 120 -0.46 -38.27 35.39
C GLY A 120 -1.71 -37.94 36.18
N VAL A 121 -2.81 -37.71 35.45
CA VAL A 121 -4.16 -37.86 35.99
C VAL A 121 -4.66 -39.21 35.52
N GLY A 122 -4.84 -40.13 36.48
CA GLY A 122 -5.30 -41.49 36.24
C GLY A 122 -6.59 -41.52 35.43
N SER A 123 -6.71 -42.52 34.55
CA SER A 123 -7.90 -42.76 33.76
C SER A 123 -9.08 -43.12 34.68
N THR A 124 -9.99 -42.18 34.92
CA THR A 124 -11.29 -42.47 35.54
C THR A 124 -12.30 -42.79 34.43
N SER A 125 -12.64 -44.07 34.28
CA SER A 125 -13.77 -44.49 33.43
C SER A 125 -15.08 -44.33 34.20
N PHE A 126 -16.00 -43.55 33.65
CA PHE A 126 -17.35 -43.35 34.19
C PHE A 126 -18.21 -44.59 33.92
N ILE A 127 -18.70 -45.24 34.98
CA ILE A 127 -19.68 -46.34 34.87
C ILE A 127 -21.07 -45.75 35.19
N PRO A 128 -21.99 -45.65 34.21
CA PRO A 128 -23.34 -45.17 34.48
C PRO A 128 -24.13 -46.21 35.30
N ARG A 129 -24.76 -45.74 36.38
CA ARG A 129 -25.60 -46.55 37.27
C ARG A 129 -26.88 -46.94 36.52
N GLN A 130 -27.08 -48.23 36.25
CA GLN A 130 -28.38 -48.73 35.76
C GLN A 130 -29.40 -48.68 36.90
N GLN A 131 -30.62 -48.26 36.57
CA GLN A 131 -31.77 -48.18 37.47
C GLN A 131 -32.26 -49.56 37.89
#